data_AF-A0A2A4U2E8-F1
#
_entry.id   AF-A0A2A4U2E8-F1
#
_cell.length_a   1.000
_cell.length_b   1.000
_cell.length_c   1.000
_cell.angle_alpha   90.00
_cell.angle_beta   90.00
_cell.angle_gamma   90.00
#
_symmetry.space_group_name_H-M   'P 1'
#
loop_
_entity.id
_entity.type
_entity.pdbx_description
1 polymer ?
#
loop_
_entity_poly.entity_id
_entity_poly.type
_entity_poly.pdbx_seq_one_letter_code
_entity_poly.pdbx_strand_id
1 'polypeptide(L)'
;MIPPMNNFIVRFFVVFAVVFGAIFLLVWFYLSFTAPVEAAELPRPQAERPAVTFDKGLVRLLSPYGARDIKVEIAKSYYQLQQGLMYRKELAPNTGMLFKYKHAQTVKMWMKNTYISLDMIFADKLGRIKHIAENTTPLSEELIVAPGLIKYVLEVPAGTVKRLAISVGQRFTF
;
A
#
# COMPACT_ATOMS: atom_id res chain seq x y z
N MET A 1 -55.05 51.64 26.69
CA MET A 1 -54.05 52.45 25.95
C MET A 1 -52.68 52.10 26.49
N ILE A 2 -51.81 51.50 25.66
CA ILE A 2 -50.42 51.16 26.02
C ILE A 2 -49.55 52.29 25.44
N PRO A 3 -48.62 52.91 26.21
CA PRO A 3 -47.82 54.01 25.70
C PRO A 3 -46.84 53.52 24.62
N PRO A 4 -46.47 54.35 23.63
CA PRO A 4 -45.51 53.97 22.61
C PRO A 4 -44.15 53.72 23.25
N MET A 5 -43.58 52.55 22.98
CA MET A 5 -42.24 52.16 23.40
C MET A 5 -41.23 53.14 22.82
N ASN A 6 -40.36 53.70 23.66
CA ASN A 6 -39.47 54.79 23.29
C ASN A 6 -38.46 54.33 22.23
N ASN A 7 -38.48 54.93 21.03
CA ASN A 7 -37.59 54.60 19.89
C ASN A 7 -36.09 54.58 20.25
N PHE A 8 -35.72 55.26 21.35
CA PHE A 8 -34.38 55.25 21.91
C PHE A 8 -33.93 53.86 22.37
N ILE A 9 -34.80 53.09 23.04
CA ILE A 9 -34.46 51.76 23.57
C ILE A 9 -34.27 50.77 22.41
N VAL A 10 -35.18 50.79 21.43
CA VAL A 10 -35.09 49.92 20.24
C VAL A 10 -33.83 50.24 19.43
N ARG A 11 -33.52 51.53 19.22
CA ARG A 11 -32.28 51.93 18.51
C ARG A 11 -31.02 51.56 19.30
N PHE A 12 -31.04 51.66 20.62
CA PHE A 12 -29.93 51.25 21.47
C PHE A 12 -29.65 49.74 21.37
N PHE A 13 -30.69 48.90 21.44
CA PHE A 13 -30.55 47.45 21.27
C PHE A 13 -30.11 47.05 19.85
N VAL A 14 -30.59 47.73 18.81
CA VAL A 14 -30.19 47.47 17.42
C VAL A 14 -28.73 47.85 17.18
N VAL A 15 -28.28 49.03 17.64
CA VAL A 15 -26.87 49.44 17.51
C VAL A 15 -25.96 48.53 18.33
N PHE A 16 -26.37 48.14 19.54
CA PHE A 16 -25.62 47.21 20.38
C PHE A 16 -25.49 45.82 19.72
N ALA A 17 -26.56 45.28 19.14
CA ALA A 17 -26.55 44.01 18.43
C ALA A 17 -25.67 44.04 17.15
N VAL A 18 -25.67 45.14 16.41
CA VAL A 18 -24.83 45.30 15.19
C VAL A 18 -23.36 45.44 15.55
N VAL A 19 -23.01 46.22 16.59
CA VAL A 19 -21.61 46.39 17.04
C VAL A 19 -21.06 45.09 17.64
N PHE A 20 -21.82 44.41 18.49
CA PHE A 20 -21.40 43.11 19.03
C PHE A 20 -21.34 42.02 17.96
N GLY A 21 -22.28 42.02 17.00
CA GLY A 21 -22.25 41.11 15.85
C GLY A 21 -21.02 41.32 14.96
N ALA A 22 -20.66 42.58 14.69
CA ALA A 22 -19.46 42.91 13.91
C ALA A 22 -18.16 42.53 14.64
N ILE A 23 -18.07 42.79 15.95
CA ILE A 23 -16.92 42.37 16.77
C ILE A 23 -16.84 40.84 16.85
N PHE A 24 -17.96 40.15 17.01
CA PHE A 24 -18.01 38.69 17.04
C PHE A 24 -17.57 38.08 15.70
N LEU A 25 -17.99 38.66 14.57
CA LEU A 25 -17.54 38.26 13.25
C LEU A 25 -16.05 38.54 13.02
N LEU A 26 -15.53 39.68 13.49
CA LEU A 26 -14.12 40.00 13.40
C LEU A 26 -13.26 39.08 14.29
N VAL A 27 -13.73 38.74 15.49
CA VAL A 27 -13.06 37.78 16.39
C VAL A 27 -13.13 36.36 15.83
N TRP A 28 -14.27 35.94 15.28
CA TRP A 28 -14.42 34.65 14.61
C TRP A 28 -13.49 34.54 13.40
N PHE A 29 -13.45 35.59 12.57
CA PHE A 29 -12.58 35.65 11.41
C PHE A 29 -11.10 35.66 11.81
N TYR A 30 -10.73 36.43 12.83
CA TYR A 30 -9.37 36.45 13.38
C TYR A 30 -8.95 35.08 13.92
N LEU A 31 -9.82 34.40 14.68
CA LEU A 31 -9.60 33.03 15.16
C LEU A 31 -9.51 32.00 14.02
N SER A 32 -10.24 32.22 12.92
CA SER A 32 -10.19 31.34 11.74
C SER A 32 -8.93 31.55 10.90
N PHE A 33 -8.28 32.71 10.99
CA PHE A 33 -7.04 33.03 10.27
C PHE A 33 -5.76 32.73 11.06
N THR A 34 -5.85 32.60 12.39
CA THR A 34 -4.75 32.09 13.24
C THR A 34 -4.81 30.58 13.46
N ALA A 35 -5.83 29.89 12.94
CA ALA A 35 -5.82 28.44 12.93
C ALA A 35 -4.51 28.00 12.28
N PRO A 36 -3.64 27.25 12.98
CA PRO A 36 -2.42 26.78 12.35
C PRO A 36 -2.86 26.04 11.10
N VAL A 37 -2.31 26.42 9.94
CA VAL A 37 -2.35 25.56 8.76
C VAL A 37 -1.81 24.24 9.27
N GLU A 38 -2.70 23.26 9.48
CA GLU A 38 -2.37 21.93 9.95
C GLU A 38 -1.20 21.50 9.09
N ALA A 39 0.00 21.51 9.67
CA ALA A 39 1.23 21.46 8.91
C ALA A 39 1.14 20.17 8.11
N ALA A 40 0.91 20.28 6.80
CA ALA A 40 0.87 19.13 5.93
C ALA A 40 2.16 18.38 6.21
N GLU A 41 2.07 17.21 6.85
CA GLU A 41 3.24 16.50 7.38
C GLU A 41 4.28 16.44 6.27
N LEU A 42 5.39 17.18 6.42
CA LEU A 42 6.50 17.06 5.50
C LEU A 42 6.86 15.56 5.46
N PRO A 43 7.12 14.96 4.28
CA PRO A 43 7.40 13.55 4.20
C PRO A 43 8.54 13.22 5.17
N ARG A 44 8.23 12.46 6.23
CA ARG A 44 9.23 12.06 7.22
C ARG A 44 10.42 11.44 6.51
N PRO A 45 11.66 11.82 6.87
CA PRO A 45 12.87 11.18 6.35
C PRO A 45 12.71 9.67 6.39
N GLN A 46 13.07 8.97 5.30
CA GLN A 46 12.84 7.53 5.16
C GLN A 46 13.48 6.71 6.30
N ALA A 47 14.51 7.26 6.95
CA ALA A 47 15.18 6.71 8.12
C ALA A 47 14.30 6.59 9.39
N GLU A 48 13.22 7.37 9.49
CA GLU A 48 12.31 7.36 10.66
C GLU A 48 11.04 6.53 10.43
N ARG A 49 10.87 5.93 9.24
CA ARG A 49 9.74 5.04 8.98
C ARG A 49 9.98 3.74 9.76
N PRO A 50 9.02 3.29 10.60
CA PRO A 50 9.15 2.01 11.27
C PRO A 50 9.39 0.93 10.22
N ALA A 51 10.32 0.01 10.50
CA ALA A 51 10.66 -1.08 9.60
C ALA A 51 9.39 -1.83 9.20
N VAL A 52 9.19 -2.03 7.89
CA VAL A 52 8.03 -2.77 7.38
C VAL A 52 8.15 -4.22 7.82
N THR A 53 7.23 -4.66 8.66
CA THR A 53 7.13 -6.05 9.10
C THR A 53 6.19 -6.83 8.18
N PHE A 54 6.41 -8.13 8.06
CA PHE A 54 5.63 -9.02 7.22
C PHE A 54 5.12 -10.21 8.05
N ASP A 55 3.86 -10.59 7.82
CA ASP A 55 3.34 -11.86 8.34
C ASP A 55 4.06 -13.03 7.66
N LYS A 56 4.13 -14.17 8.33
CA LYS A 56 4.70 -15.40 7.75
C LYS A 56 3.59 -16.36 7.34
N GLY A 57 3.85 -17.16 6.30
CA GLY A 57 2.95 -18.19 5.82
C GLY A 57 3.68 -19.31 5.10
N LEU A 58 2.91 -20.23 4.54
CA LEU A 58 3.41 -21.35 3.77
C LEU A 58 2.67 -21.40 2.43
N VAL A 59 3.43 -21.44 1.33
CA VAL A 59 2.88 -21.70 0.01
C VAL A 59 3.30 -23.11 -0.40
N ARG A 60 2.34 -23.94 -0.79
CA ARG A 60 2.63 -25.27 -1.31
C ARG A 60 2.52 -25.25 -2.83
N LEU A 61 3.66 -25.40 -3.51
CA LEU A 61 3.76 -25.53 -4.96
C LEU A 61 3.51 -26.99 -5.37
N LEU A 62 2.58 -27.21 -6.31
CA LEU A 62 2.31 -28.53 -6.85
C LEU A 62 3.07 -28.72 -8.16
N SER A 63 4.03 -29.65 -8.19
CA SER A 63 4.77 -30.02 -9.39
C SER A 63 4.60 -31.52 -9.73
N PRO A 64 5.01 -31.97 -10.93
CA PRO A 64 4.95 -33.38 -11.32
C PRO A 64 5.78 -34.30 -10.40
N TYR A 65 6.80 -33.74 -9.73
CA TYR A 65 7.67 -34.47 -8.80
C TYR A 65 7.20 -34.36 -7.33
N GLY A 66 5.95 -33.95 -7.14
CA GLY A 66 5.29 -33.81 -5.85
C GLY A 66 5.19 -32.37 -5.36
N ALA A 67 4.57 -32.21 -4.20
CA ALA A 67 4.41 -30.92 -3.57
C ALA A 67 5.73 -30.44 -2.94
N ARG A 68 5.96 -29.12 -2.93
CA ARG A 68 7.06 -28.47 -2.22
C ARG A 68 6.55 -27.26 -1.45
N ASP A 69 6.94 -27.19 -0.19
CA ASP A 69 6.56 -26.10 0.70
C ASP A 69 7.60 -24.99 0.67
N ILE A 70 7.12 -23.77 0.45
CA ILE A 70 7.90 -22.54 0.44
C ILE A 70 7.45 -21.70 1.63
N LYS A 71 8.37 -21.39 2.54
CA LYS A 71 8.10 -20.47 3.64
C LYS A 71 8.09 -19.05 3.11
N VAL A 72 7.00 -18.33 3.29
CA VAL A 72 6.86 -16.98 2.72
C VAL A 72 6.66 -15.92 3.77
N GLU A 73 7.17 -14.74 3.49
CA GLU A 73 6.65 -13.50 4.06
C GLU A 73 5.50 -12.99 3.20
N ILE A 74 4.48 -12.39 3.81
CA ILE A 74 3.24 -12.01 3.13
C ILE A 74 3.16 -10.48 3.05
N ALA A 75 3.22 -9.96 1.82
CA ALA A 75 2.98 -8.56 1.54
C ALA A 75 1.50 -8.34 1.18
N LYS A 76 0.76 -7.62 2.02
CA LYS A 76 -0.69 -7.37 1.82
C LYS A 76 -1.11 -5.91 2.00
N SER A 77 -0.34 -5.10 2.72
CA SER A 77 -0.56 -3.66 2.84
C SER A 77 0.12 -2.90 1.71
N TYR A 78 -0.31 -1.65 1.47
CA TYR A 78 0.31 -0.79 0.45
C TYR A 78 1.83 -0.67 0.63
N TYR A 79 2.30 -0.38 1.85
CA TYR A 79 3.72 -0.25 2.14
C TYR A 79 4.49 -1.57 2.00
N GLN A 80 3.90 -2.71 2.39
CA GLN A 80 4.51 -4.02 2.21
C GLN A 80 4.66 -4.39 0.73
N LEU A 81 3.62 -4.14 -0.08
CA LEU A 81 3.63 -4.41 -1.52
C LEU A 81 4.65 -3.52 -2.26
N GLN A 82 4.85 -2.28 -1.81
CA GLN A 82 5.88 -1.40 -2.38
C GLN A 82 7.29 -1.78 -1.97
N GLN A 83 7.48 -2.20 -0.71
CA GLN A 83 8.78 -2.59 -0.18
C GLN A 83 9.26 -3.91 -0.81
N GLY A 84 8.40 -4.92 -0.90
CA GLY A 84 8.78 -6.24 -1.41
C GLY A 84 10.05 -6.79 -0.74
N LEU A 85 10.94 -7.37 -1.54
CA LEU A 85 12.26 -7.86 -1.13
C LEU A 85 13.38 -6.80 -1.26
N MET A 86 13.05 -5.51 -1.40
CA MET A 86 14.05 -4.44 -1.51
C MET A 86 15.06 -4.49 -0.36
N TYR A 87 16.30 -4.16 -0.70
CA TYR A 87 17.47 -4.06 0.17
C TYR A 87 18.01 -5.35 0.79
N ARG A 88 17.32 -6.49 0.60
CA ARG A 88 17.83 -7.78 1.07
C ARG A 88 19.03 -8.23 0.27
N LYS A 89 20.03 -8.76 0.98
CA LYS A 89 21.29 -9.26 0.37
C LYS A 89 21.26 -10.75 0.08
N GLU A 90 20.38 -11.48 0.77
CA GLU A 90 20.22 -12.92 0.61
C GLU A 90 18.75 -13.34 0.80
N LEU A 91 18.40 -14.47 0.21
CA LEU A 91 17.11 -15.13 0.37
C LEU A 91 17.37 -16.64 0.39
N ALA A 92 17.04 -17.27 1.52
CA ALA A 92 17.35 -18.68 1.72
C ALA A 92 16.59 -19.58 0.72
N PRO A 93 17.15 -20.76 0.37
CA PRO A 93 16.42 -21.74 -0.42
C PRO A 93 15.08 -22.13 0.22
N ASN A 94 14.06 -22.36 -0.62
CA ASN A 94 12.69 -22.69 -0.20
C ASN A 94 12.05 -21.61 0.71
N THR A 95 12.51 -20.37 0.58
CA THR A 95 11.84 -19.20 1.13
C THR A 95 11.44 -18.24 0.02
N GLY A 96 10.56 -17.29 0.32
CA GLY A 96 10.09 -16.32 -0.65
C GLY A 96 9.22 -15.23 -0.06
N MET A 97 8.63 -14.45 -0.93
CA MET A 97 7.61 -13.47 -0.57
C MET A 97 6.34 -13.68 -1.40
N LEU A 98 5.19 -13.68 -0.73
CA LEU A 98 3.89 -13.74 -1.37
C LEU A 98 3.22 -12.36 -1.31
N PHE A 99 3.06 -11.74 -2.48
CA PHE A 99 2.23 -10.55 -2.66
C PHE A 99 0.78 -11.01 -2.76
N LYS A 100 -0.05 -10.62 -1.79
CA LYS A 100 -1.48 -10.95 -1.72
C LYS A 100 -2.31 -9.69 -1.91
N TYR A 101 -2.88 -9.53 -3.10
CA TYR A 101 -3.71 -8.38 -3.41
C TYR A 101 -5.12 -8.52 -2.85
N LYS A 102 -5.75 -7.40 -2.46
CA LYS A 102 -7.12 -7.39 -1.93
C LYS A 102 -8.14 -7.89 -2.96
N HIS A 103 -7.98 -7.51 -4.22
CA HIS A 103 -8.77 -7.97 -5.36
C HIS A 103 -7.84 -8.45 -6.47
N ALA A 104 -8.35 -9.30 -7.36
CA ALA A 104 -7.58 -9.68 -8.55
C ALA A 104 -7.50 -8.46 -9.49
N GLN A 105 -6.31 -8.13 -9.97
CA GLN A 105 -6.05 -6.91 -10.73
C GLN A 105 -4.88 -7.11 -11.70
N THR A 106 -4.71 -6.19 -12.64
CA THR A 106 -3.47 -6.10 -13.42
C THR A 106 -2.33 -5.71 -12.49
N VAL A 107 -1.26 -6.50 -12.50
CA VAL A 107 -0.09 -6.31 -11.63
C VAL A 107 1.12 -5.96 -12.48
N LYS A 108 1.90 -4.99 -12.00
CA LYS A 108 3.19 -4.60 -12.55
C LYS A 108 4.22 -4.73 -11.44
N MET A 109 5.29 -5.45 -11.70
CA MET A 109 6.41 -5.65 -10.78
C MET A 109 7.68 -5.04 -11.37
N TRP A 110 8.70 -4.82 -10.54
CA TRP A 110 10.02 -4.36 -10.94
C TRP A 110 11.05 -4.91 -9.95
N MET A 111 12.33 -4.65 -10.21
CA MET A 111 13.45 -5.05 -9.35
C MET A 111 14.16 -3.86 -8.70
N LYS A 112 13.52 -2.69 -8.69
CA LYS A 112 14.06 -1.47 -8.09
C LYS A 112 14.53 -1.77 -6.66
N ASN A 113 15.78 -1.46 -6.34
CA ASN A 113 16.41 -1.70 -5.04
C ASN A 113 16.46 -3.17 -4.56
N THR A 114 16.18 -4.14 -5.43
CA THR A 114 16.27 -5.57 -5.12
C THR A 114 17.59 -6.14 -5.63
N TYR A 115 18.45 -6.61 -4.73
CA TYR A 115 19.81 -7.08 -5.06
C TYR A 115 19.89 -8.56 -5.49
N ILE A 116 18.84 -9.33 -5.22
CA ILE A 116 18.79 -10.77 -5.45
C ILE A 116 17.99 -11.01 -6.72
N SER A 117 18.47 -11.85 -7.63
CA SER A 117 17.69 -12.27 -8.80
C SER A 117 16.57 -13.21 -8.37
N LEU A 118 15.37 -13.04 -8.92
CA LEU A 118 14.17 -13.75 -8.51
C LEU A 118 13.50 -14.47 -9.68
N ASP A 119 12.75 -15.52 -9.39
CA ASP A 119 11.66 -15.95 -10.25
C ASP A 119 10.35 -15.40 -9.67
N MET A 120 9.52 -14.77 -10.50
CA MET A 120 8.20 -14.25 -10.15
C MET A 120 7.11 -15.14 -10.74
N ILE A 121 6.29 -15.73 -9.88
CA ILE A 121 5.20 -16.65 -10.26
C ILE A 121 3.86 -15.96 -10.03
N PHE A 122 3.19 -15.58 -11.10
CA PHE A 122 1.93 -14.83 -11.08
C PHE A 122 0.74 -15.79 -11.14
N ALA A 123 -0.20 -15.67 -10.20
CA ALA A 123 -1.34 -16.57 -10.09
C ALA A 123 -2.68 -15.88 -9.87
N ASP A 124 -3.74 -16.52 -10.35
CA ASP A 124 -5.12 -16.08 -10.19
C ASP A 124 -5.67 -16.38 -8.77
N LYS A 125 -6.94 -16.02 -8.52
CA LYS A 125 -7.60 -16.20 -7.22
C LYS A 125 -7.71 -17.66 -6.75
N LEU A 126 -7.55 -18.62 -7.67
CA LEU A 126 -7.61 -20.05 -7.39
C LEU A 126 -6.21 -20.67 -7.28
N GLY A 127 -5.16 -19.82 -7.25
CA GLY A 127 -3.76 -20.24 -7.17
C GLY A 127 -3.22 -20.82 -8.47
N ARG A 128 -3.94 -20.71 -9.59
CA ARG A 128 -3.44 -21.19 -10.89
C ARG A 128 -2.43 -20.21 -11.45
N ILE A 129 -1.27 -20.72 -11.80
CA ILE A 129 -0.17 -19.95 -12.36
C ILE A 129 -0.56 -19.49 -13.78
N LYS A 130 -0.55 -18.19 -13.98
CA LYS A 130 -0.92 -17.50 -15.22
C LYS A 130 0.29 -17.06 -16.02
N HIS A 131 1.37 -16.72 -15.33
CA HIS A 131 2.61 -16.24 -15.93
C HIS A 131 3.79 -16.48 -14.99
N ILE A 132 4.98 -16.60 -15.57
CA ILE A 132 6.23 -16.75 -14.83
C ILE A 132 7.26 -15.83 -15.51
N ALA A 133 7.92 -15.00 -14.72
CA ALA A 133 9.13 -14.28 -15.14
C ALA A 133 10.31 -14.89 -14.38
N GLU A 134 11.21 -15.55 -15.10
CA GLU A 134 12.38 -16.22 -14.50
C GLU A 134 13.63 -15.33 -14.56
N ASN A 135 14.54 -15.49 -13.60
CA ASN A 135 15.86 -14.85 -13.58
C ASN A 135 15.78 -13.32 -13.78
N THR A 136 14.98 -12.65 -12.97
CA THR A 136 14.82 -11.20 -13.06
C THR A 136 16.15 -10.46 -12.82
N THR A 137 16.34 -9.33 -13.49
CA THR A 137 17.56 -8.53 -13.41
C THR A 137 17.56 -7.67 -12.15
N PRO A 138 18.50 -7.88 -11.19
CA PRO A 138 18.61 -7.04 -10.00
C PRO A 138 18.70 -5.56 -10.33
N LEU A 139 18.09 -4.72 -9.48
CA LEU A 139 18.06 -3.26 -9.60
C LEU A 139 17.34 -2.68 -10.83
N SER A 140 16.81 -3.51 -11.73
CA SER A 140 16.10 -3.03 -12.91
C SER A 140 14.76 -2.35 -12.55
N GLU A 141 14.50 -1.20 -13.16
CA GLU A 141 13.20 -0.51 -13.09
C GLU A 141 12.28 -0.85 -14.28
N GLU A 142 12.71 -1.77 -15.16
CA GLU A 142 11.85 -2.30 -16.22
C GLU A 142 10.63 -3.02 -15.62
N LEU A 143 9.45 -2.71 -16.18
CA LEU A 143 8.19 -3.24 -15.68
C LEU A 143 7.97 -4.67 -16.19
N ILE A 144 7.83 -5.59 -15.26
CA ILE A 144 7.41 -6.97 -15.51
C ILE A 144 5.88 -7.01 -15.39
N VAL A 145 5.20 -7.29 -16.49
CA VAL A 145 3.74 -7.26 -16.58
C VAL A 145 3.21 -8.64 -16.95
N ALA A 146 2.42 -9.23 -16.06
CA ALA A 146 1.72 -10.47 -16.34
C ALA A 146 0.40 -10.20 -17.09
N PRO A 147 0.02 -11.03 -18.07
CA PRO A 147 -1.27 -10.91 -18.75
C PRO A 147 -2.43 -11.30 -17.83
N GLY A 148 -3.50 -10.50 -17.85
CA GLY A 148 -4.75 -10.77 -17.15
C GLY A 148 -4.77 -10.37 -15.67
N LEU A 149 -5.80 -10.83 -14.97
CA LEU A 149 -6.02 -10.48 -13.56
C LEU A 149 -5.27 -11.45 -12.63
N ILE A 150 -4.44 -10.88 -11.77
CA ILE A 150 -3.57 -11.58 -10.82
C ILE A 150 -4.06 -11.30 -9.40
N LYS A 151 -4.15 -12.34 -8.58
CA LYS A 151 -4.47 -12.24 -7.14
C LYS A 151 -3.23 -12.38 -6.27
N TYR A 152 -2.25 -13.14 -6.75
CA TYR A 152 -1.04 -13.48 -6.03
C TYR A 152 0.19 -13.38 -6.92
N VAL A 153 1.31 -12.91 -6.37
CA VAL A 153 2.64 -13.09 -6.96
C VAL A 153 3.53 -13.72 -5.91
N LEU A 154 4.15 -14.85 -6.25
CA LEU A 154 5.14 -15.52 -5.42
C LEU A 154 6.53 -15.21 -5.98
N GLU A 155 7.35 -14.49 -5.21
CA GLU A 155 8.77 -14.27 -5.47
C GLU A 155 9.61 -15.31 -4.73
N VAL A 156 10.50 -15.97 -5.45
CA VAL A 156 11.44 -16.98 -4.93
C VAL A 156 12.83 -16.74 -5.54
N PRO A 157 13.93 -17.28 -4.95
CA PRO A 157 15.25 -17.18 -5.56
C PRO A 157 15.26 -17.68 -7.00
N ALA A 158 15.93 -16.96 -7.90
CA ALA A 158 16.03 -17.32 -9.31
C ALA A 158 16.51 -18.77 -9.53
N GLY A 159 15.96 -19.42 -10.56
CA GLY A 159 16.21 -20.83 -10.88
C GLY A 159 15.38 -21.81 -10.06
N THR A 160 14.54 -21.34 -9.12
CA THR A 160 13.60 -22.20 -8.39
C THR A 160 12.54 -22.80 -9.31
N VAL A 161 12.06 -22.04 -10.30
CA VAL A 161 11.08 -22.52 -11.29
C VAL A 161 11.64 -23.71 -12.04
N LYS A 162 12.85 -23.59 -12.59
CA LYS A 162 13.55 -24.69 -13.29
C LYS A 162 13.80 -25.88 -12.37
N ARG A 163 14.36 -25.65 -11.19
CA ARG A 163 14.70 -26.70 -10.21
C ARG A 163 13.48 -27.52 -9.78
N LEU A 164 12.31 -26.89 -9.67
CA LEU A 164 11.09 -27.54 -9.22
C LEU A 164 10.15 -27.95 -10.37
N ALA A 165 10.55 -27.72 -11.63
CA ALA A 165 9.74 -27.93 -12.82
C ALA A 165 8.35 -27.28 -12.73
N ILE A 166 8.35 -26.01 -12.31
CA ILE A 166 7.13 -25.20 -12.24
C ILE A 166 6.77 -24.68 -13.62
N SER A 167 5.49 -24.67 -13.96
CA SER A 167 5.02 -24.25 -15.28
C SER A 167 3.65 -23.57 -15.20
N VAL A 168 3.36 -22.73 -16.20
CA VAL A 168 2.04 -22.09 -16.36
C VAL A 168 0.94 -23.17 -16.41
N GLY A 169 -0.19 -22.90 -15.76
CA GLY A 169 -1.31 -23.84 -15.64
C GLY A 169 -1.27 -24.71 -14.39
N GLN A 170 -0.10 -24.91 -13.78
CA GLN A 170 0.00 -25.54 -12.45
C GLN A 170 -0.62 -24.66 -11.36
N ARG A 171 -0.69 -25.18 -10.13
CA ARG A 171 -1.31 -24.50 -9.00
C ARG A 171 -0.42 -24.49 -7.78
N PHE A 172 -0.57 -23.46 -6.96
CA PHE A 172 -0.15 -23.49 -5.57
C PHE A 172 -1.32 -23.25 -4.64
N THR A 173 -1.15 -23.64 -3.39
CA THR A 173 -2.11 -23.38 -2.31
C THR A 173 -1.49 -22.49 -1.24
N PHE A 174 -2.29 -21.56 -0.70
CA PHE A 174 -1.93 -20.60 0.33
C PHE A 174 -3.16 -20.23 1.17
#